data_AF-A0A2R4MAB2-F1
#
_entry.id   AF-A0A2R4MAB2-F1
#
_cell.length_a   1.000
_cell.length_b   1.000
_cell.length_c   1.000
_cell.angle_alpha   90.00
_cell.angle_beta   90.00
_cell.angle_gamma   90.00
#
_symmetry.space_group_name_H-M   'P 1'
#
loop_
_entity.id
_entity.type
_entity.pdbx_description
1 polymer ?
#
loop_
_entity_poly.entity_id
_entity_poly.type
_entity_poly.pdbx_seq_one_letter_code
_entity_poly.pdbx_strand_id
1 'polypeptide(L)'
;MIRIFIIVAFSLAVAWGASFIMSVPGSVAITGFGYQMQPSLGVVLFALILLMLLTIFVWAIIRRIFGIPALFSRANEKRKQRKGVDALSNAIIALQTGDPNKARQLAREARLKLEGNTAAQLLEAQANMQLGELKQARLQYREMIEDPKTAIAALSGLYEQARRQNREDAAVQFAQKAASLSPKLAWAQKAIFAHMAKQGDYEDALAQLDQIPFDRSARDEQKRLDAVLRTALAKELEETEPQRAITFANEALKKQPEFVPAALIAARLYISSGEVRKASGLLRRVWRTSAHPHIGELYIHAQTGASAVERLKRAKTMVVEHPDHLESAILLASAAIAAHEWSDARAALQPFTDQRATQKVCTLMAEVEQGDSGDQGKARAWLSRAVTAKPDATWIADGISADEWEPTSPLTGKLDKFTWTTPSRSVAKPTGTHKPAQTSAAAEPKKATAPEPLPAPPNPAGV
;
A
#
# COMPACT_ATOMS: atom_id res chain seq x y z
N MET A 1 29.62 6.68 62.02
CA MET A 1 29.55 6.26 63.44
C MET A 1 29.89 4.78 63.64
N ILE A 2 29.32 3.83 62.89
CA ILE A 2 29.61 2.37 63.01
C ILE A 2 31.10 2.02 62.84
N ARG A 3 31.82 2.68 61.91
CA ARG A 3 33.27 2.43 61.68
C ARG A 3 34.15 2.80 62.88
N ILE A 4 33.81 3.86 63.61
CA ILE A 4 34.56 4.30 64.79
C ILE A 4 34.31 3.34 65.96
N PHE A 5 33.07 2.90 66.13
CA PHE A 5 32.69 1.94 67.18
C PHE A 5 33.42 0.59 67.02
N ILE A 6 33.58 0.11 65.78
CA ILE A 6 34.32 -1.14 65.48
C ILE A 6 35.82 -0.98 65.78
N ILE A 7 36.42 0.16 65.44
CA ILE A 7 37.86 0.40 65.71
C ILE A 7 38.10 0.50 67.23
N VAL A 8 37.22 1.19 67.96
CA VAL A 8 37.29 1.31 69.42
C VAL A 8 37.10 -0.07 70.07
N ALA A 9 36.07 -0.82 69.70
CA ALA A 9 35.82 -2.17 70.23
C ALA A 9 36.97 -3.14 69.92
N PHE A 10 37.57 -3.06 68.73
CA PHE A 10 38.75 -3.85 68.36
C PHE A 10 39.98 -3.48 69.17
N SER A 11 40.25 -2.18 69.35
CA SER A 11 41.36 -1.72 70.20
C SER A 11 41.20 -2.15 71.66
N LEU A 12 39.96 -2.17 72.17
CA LEU A 12 39.64 -2.63 73.52
C LEU A 12 39.85 -4.14 73.68
N ALA A 13 39.45 -4.94 72.68
CA ALA A 13 39.66 -6.39 72.66
C ALA A 13 41.16 -6.75 72.55
N VAL A 14 41.93 -5.99 71.77
CA VAL A 14 43.39 -6.16 71.66
C VAL A 14 44.07 -5.80 72.98
N ALA A 15 43.68 -4.69 73.61
CA ALA A 15 44.20 -4.29 74.92
C ALA A 15 43.86 -5.33 76.00
N TRP A 16 42.66 -5.88 75.98
CA TRP A 16 42.23 -6.92 76.92
C TRP A 16 42.98 -8.25 76.72
N GLY A 17 43.18 -8.66 75.47
CA GLY A 17 43.98 -9.85 75.14
C GLY A 17 45.46 -9.69 75.52
N ALA A 18 46.04 -8.49 75.33
CA ALA A 18 47.40 -8.17 75.76
C ALA A 18 47.57 -8.30 77.28
N SER A 19 46.59 -7.81 78.04
CA SER A 19 46.58 -7.89 79.51
C SER A 19 46.52 -9.34 80.02
N PHE A 20 45.75 -10.22 79.36
CA PHE A 20 45.58 -11.61 79.79
C PHE A 20 46.81 -12.49 79.46
N ILE A 21 47.50 -12.17 78.37
CA ILE A 21 48.72 -12.88 77.95
C ILE A 21 49.94 -12.47 78.79
N MET A 22 50.01 -11.23 79.28
CA MET A 22 51.07 -10.78 80.20
C MET A 22 51.05 -11.50 81.55
N SER A 23 49.92 -12.06 81.98
CA SER A 23 49.79 -12.78 83.26
C SER A 23 50.23 -14.25 83.24
N VAL A 24 50.73 -14.78 82.11
CA VAL A 24 51.19 -16.18 82.01
C VAL A 24 52.64 -16.31 82.49
N PRO A 25 52.93 -17.04 83.58
CA PRO A 25 54.29 -17.20 84.08
C PRO A 25 55.09 -18.20 83.23
N GLY A 26 56.21 -17.74 82.68
CA GLY A 26 57.17 -18.52 81.91
C GLY A 26 58.20 -17.61 81.26
N SER A 27 59.46 -18.02 81.17
CA SER A 27 60.54 -17.26 80.51
C SER A 27 61.09 -18.05 79.32
N VAL A 28 61.32 -17.35 78.21
CA VAL A 28 61.97 -17.91 77.02
C VAL A 28 63.30 -17.18 76.88
N ALA A 29 64.41 -17.90 77.03
CA ALA A 29 65.72 -17.33 76.79
C ALA A 29 66.03 -17.39 75.29
N ILE A 30 66.12 -16.24 74.64
CA ILE A 30 66.56 -16.14 73.25
C ILE A 30 68.02 -15.67 73.27
N THR A 31 68.96 -16.55 72.93
CA THR A 31 70.39 -16.24 72.87
C THR A 31 70.84 -16.10 71.42
N GLY A 32 71.23 -14.88 71.03
CA GLY A 32 71.79 -14.58 69.71
C GLY A 32 72.45 -13.21 69.67
N PHE A 33 73.55 -13.07 68.92
CA PHE A 33 74.34 -11.82 68.76
C PHE A 33 74.90 -11.19 70.05
N GLY A 34 75.25 -11.99 71.06
CA GLY A 34 75.92 -11.50 72.27
C GLY A 34 75.02 -10.70 73.24
N TYR A 35 73.74 -10.51 72.92
CA TYR A 35 72.73 -9.94 73.82
C TYR A 35 71.83 -11.05 74.37
N GLN A 36 71.77 -11.17 75.70
CA GLN A 36 70.78 -11.99 76.39
C GLN A 36 69.60 -11.11 76.76
N MET A 37 68.47 -11.31 76.07
CA MET A 37 67.19 -10.80 76.53
C MET A 37 66.37 -11.97 77.08
N GLN A 38 65.82 -11.80 78.28
CA GLN A 38 64.88 -12.73 78.91
C GLN A 38 63.46 -12.12 78.86
N PRO A 39 62.83 -11.99 77.68
CA PRO A 39 61.45 -11.56 77.62
C PRO A 39 60.56 -12.63 78.28
N SER A 40 59.50 -12.18 78.95
CA SER A 40 58.47 -13.09 79.45
C SER A 40 57.78 -13.79 78.26
N LEU A 41 57.39 -15.06 78.45
CA LEU A 41 56.73 -15.89 77.45
C LEU A 41 55.47 -15.21 76.89
N GLY A 42 54.79 -14.40 77.72
CA GLY A 42 53.67 -13.56 77.30
C GLY A 42 54.02 -12.51 76.25
N VAL A 43 55.17 -11.84 76.36
CA VAL A 43 55.60 -10.83 75.36
C VAL A 43 55.90 -11.47 74.01
N VAL A 44 56.55 -12.65 74.02
CA VAL A 44 56.86 -13.39 72.79
C VAL A 44 55.58 -13.90 72.12
N LEU A 45 54.64 -14.45 72.89
CA LEU A 45 53.34 -14.89 72.36
C LEU A 45 52.53 -13.74 71.78
N PHE A 46 52.51 -12.60 72.47
CA PHE A 46 51.80 -11.42 71.99
C PHE A 46 52.41 -10.90 70.67
N ALA A 47 53.73 -10.83 70.58
CA ALA A 47 54.41 -10.42 69.36
C ALA A 47 54.11 -11.37 68.18
N LEU A 48 54.06 -12.68 68.42
CA LEU A 48 53.70 -13.70 67.42
C LEU A 48 52.25 -13.58 66.96
N ILE A 49 51.31 -13.42 67.90
CA ILE A 49 49.89 -13.22 67.59
C ILE A 49 49.70 -11.93 66.81
N LEU A 50 50.37 -10.84 67.22
CA LEU A 50 50.31 -9.55 66.53
C LEU A 50 50.85 -9.67 65.10
N LEU A 51 51.98 -10.34 64.90
CA LEU A 51 52.56 -10.59 63.59
C LEU A 51 51.60 -11.40 62.70
N MET A 52 51.00 -12.46 63.24
CA MET A 52 50.01 -13.29 62.52
C MET A 52 48.80 -12.46 62.10
N LEU A 53 48.25 -11.64 63.01
CA LEU A 53 47.14 -10.73 62.75
C LEU A 53 47.50 -9.71 61.66
N LEU A 54 48.70 -9.12 61.74
CA LEU A 54 49.18 -8.16 60.75
C LEU A 54 49.31 -8.81 59.37
N THR A 55 49.81 -10.04 59.31
CA THR A 55 49.99 -10.79 58.06
C THR A 55 48.64 -11.12 57.42
N ILE A 56 47.66 -11.58 58.22
CA ILE A 56 46.29 -11.82 57.76
C ILE A 56 45.64 -10.52 57.28
N PHE A 57 45.86 -9.41 57.99
CA PHE A 57 45.31 -8.10 57.62
C PHE A 57 45.89 -7.58 56.30
N VAL A 58 47.21 -7.63 56.14
CA VAL A 58 47.91 -7.25 54.91
C VAL A 58 47.44 -8.14 53.75
N TRP A 59 47.34 -9.46 53.97
CA TRP A 59 46.86 -10.40 52.95
C TRP A 59 45.39 -10.14 52.56
N ALA A 60 44.53 -9.80 53.53
CA ALA A 60 43.13 -9.44 53.28
C ALA A 60 43.01 -8.14 52.47
N ILE A 61 43.87 -7.14 52.73
CA ILE A 61 43.95 -5.91 51.94
C ILE A 61 44.37 -6.21 50.51
N ILE A 62 45.43 -7.01 50.33
CA ILE A 62 45.92 -7.44 49.03
C ILE A 62 44.80 -8.15 48.26
N ARG A 63 44.15 -9.15 48.86
CA ARG A 63 43.03 -9.89 48.22
C ARG A 63 41.86 -8.97 47.86
N ARG A 64 41.56 -7.97 48.69
CA ARG A 64 40.50 -6.99 48.42
C ARG A 64 40.86 -6.09 47.25
N ILE A 65 42.10 -5.61 47.16
CA ILE A 65 42.58 -4.79 46.04
C ILE A 65 42.52 -5.58 44.72
N PHE A 66 42.94 -6.85 44.73
CA PHE A 66 42.83 -7.73 43.56
C PHE A 66 41.39 -8.20 43.24
N GLY A 67 40.45 -8.11 44.18
CA GLY A 67 39.02 -8.47 43.99
C GLY A 67 38.10 -7.33 43.49
N ILE A 68 38.55 -6.06 43.54
CA ILE A 68 37.81 -4.88 43.05
C ILE A 68 37.51 -4.90 41.53
N PRO A 69 38.36 -5.44 40.64
CA PRO A 69 38.10 -5.43 39.19
C PRO A 69 36.77 -6.08 38.80
N ALA A 70 36.36 -7.13 39.51
CA ALA A 70 35.13 -7.87 39.23
C ALA A 70 33.83 -7.11 39.57
N LEU A 71 33.88 -6.14 40.50
CA LEU A 71 32.74 -5.28 40.82
C LEU A 71 32.63 -4.10 39.84
N PHE A 72 33.77 -3.58 39.37
CA PHE A 72 33.82 -2.51 38.38
C PHE A 72 33.40 -2.95 36.98
N SER A 73 33.73 -4.20 36.58
CA SER A 73 33.35 -4.73 35.26
C SER A 73 31.83 -4.75 35.09
N ARG A 74 31.07 -5.26 36.07
CA ARG A 74 29.60 -5.31 36.05
C ARG A 74 28.95 -3.92 36.04
N ALA A 75 29.52 -2.96 36.78
CA ALA A 75 29.02 -1.59 36.80
C ALA A 75 29.28 -0.87 35.46
N ASN A 76 30.43 -1.12 34.83
CA ASN A 76 30.79 -0.53 33.55
C ASN A 76 29.96 -1.11 32.40
N GLU A 77 29.70 -2.42 32.43
CA GLU A 77 28.82 -3.09 31.47
C GLU A 77 27.39 -2.54 31.52
N LYS A 78 26.83 -2.37 32.73
CA LYS A 78 25.52 -1.71 32.90
C LYS A 78 25.50 -0.27 32.38
N ARG A 79 26.59 0.49 32.57
CA ARG A 79 26.73 1.85 32.03
C ARG A 79 26.82 1.84 30.50
N LYS A 80 27.57 0.91 29.91
CA LYS A 80 27.67 0.71 28.45
C LYS A 80 26.30 0.39 27.86
N GLN A 81 25.56 -0.54 28.47
CA GLN A 81 24.21 -0.91 28.07
C GLN A 81 23.23 0.27 28.15
N ARG A 82 23.20 1.01 29.28
CA ARG A 82 22.33 2.21 29.42
C ARG A 82 22.61 3.23 28.32
N LYS A 83 23.87 3.60 28.13
CA LYS A 83 24.29 4.52 27.06
C LYS A 83 23.94 4.00 25.66
N GLY A 84 23.92 2.68 25.47
CA GLY A 84 23.50 2.05 24.21
C GLY A 84 22.00 2.18 23.98
N VAL A 85 21.19 1.93 25.01
CA VAL A 85 19.72 2.08 24.97
C VAL A 85 19.32 3.55 24.78
N ASP A 86 20.03 4.47 25.42
CA ASP A 86 19.83 5.91 25.23
C ASP A 86 20.14 6.32 23.78
N ALA A 87 21.27 5.84 23.23
CA ALA A 87 21.63 6.08 21.83
C ALA A 87 20.59 5.49 20.86
N LEU A 88 20.08 4.29 21.13
CA LEU A 88 19.03 3.65 20.35
C LEU A 88 17.74 4.49 20.35
N SER A 89 17.32 4.95 21.53
CA SER A 89 16.12 5.78 21.69
C SER A 89 16.27 7.11 20.95
N ASN A 90 17.42 7.77 21.07
CA ASN A 90 17.72 9.00 20.36
C ASN A 90 17.81 8.79 18.83
N ALA A 91 18.26 7.62 18.36
CA ALA A 91 18.28 7.28 16.94
C ALA A 91 16.86 7.17 16.36
N ILE A 92 15.93 6.56 17.10
CA ILE A 92 14.51 6.50 16.71
C ILE A 92 13.92 7.90 16.63
N ILE A 93 14.15 8.73 17.65
CA ILE A 93 13.67 10.12 17.66
C ILE A 93 14.24 10.87 16.44
N ALA A 94 15.54 10.75 16.17
CA ALA A 94 16.18 11.40 15.02
C ALA A 94 15.57 10.98 13.67
N LEU A 95 15.27 9.69 13.47
CA LEU A 95 14.55 9.20 12.28
C LEU A 95 13.16 9.82 12.14
N GLN A 96 12.41 9.89 13.25
CA GLN A 96 11.05 10.43 13.24
C GLN A 96 11.03 11.94 13.04
N THR A 97 12.07 12.65 13.49
CA THR A 97 12.24 14.09 13.24
C THR A 97 12.80 14.41 11.86
N GLY A 98 13.11 13.41 11.03
CA GLY A 98 13.63 13.60 9.68
C GLY A 98 15.13 13.96 9.60
N ASP A 99 15.93 13.61 10.61
CA ASP A 99 17.39 13.73 10.60
C ASP A 99 18.06 12.34 10.48
N PRO A 100 18.13 11.78 9.26
CA PRO A 100 18.64 10.44 9.05
C PRO A 100 20.18 10.35 9.23
N ASN A 101 20.90 11.47 9.12
CA ASN A 101 22.34 11.50 9.36
C ASN A 101 22.65 11.28 10.85
N LYS A 102 21.98 12.04 11.72
CA LYS A 102 22.11 11.88 13.17
C LYS A 102 21.61 10.52 13.63
N ALA A 103 20.50 10.05 13.07
CA ALA A 103 20.01 8.71 13.35
C ALA A 103 21.03 7.61 13.03
N ARG A 104 21.68 7.68 11.86
CA ARG A 104 22.71 6.72 11.47
C ARG A 104 23.89 6.70 12.45
N GLN A 105 24.35 7.88 12.88
CA GLN A 105 25.45 7.98 13.85
C GLN A 105 25.08 7.37 15.20
N LEU A 106 23.89 7.72 15.72
CA LEU A 106 23.39 7.19 16.99
C LEU A 106 23.10 5.69 16.93
N ALA A 107 22.61 5.18 15.79
CA ALA A 107 22.41 3.75 15.58
C ALA A 107 23.73 2.97 15.58
N ARG A 108 24.79 3.52 14.95
CA ARG A 108 26.14 2.94 15.01
C ARG A 108 26.71 2.95 16.43
N GLU A 109 26.52 4.05 17.15
CA GLU A 109 26.94 4.15 18.55
C GLU A 109 26.20 3.13 19.44
N ALA A 110 24.89 2.96 19.22
CA ALA A 110 24.09 1.95 19.90
C ALA A 110 24.59 0.54 19.58
N ARG A 111 24.90 0.24 18.31
CA ARG A 111 25.42 -1.07 17.86
C ARG A 111 26.78 -1.41 18.48
N LEU A 112 27.68 -0.44 18.61
CA LEU A 112 28.98 -0.62 19.27
C LEU A 112 28.83 -0.86 20.79
N LYS A 113 27.81 -0.26 21.41
CA LYS A 113 27.56 -0.39 22.86
C LYS A 113 26.73 -1.63 23.21
N LEU A 114 25.86 -2.06 22.30
CA LEU A 114 24.96 -3.20 22.42
C LEU A 114 25.35 -4.24 21.37
N GLU A 115 26.44 -4.96 21.65
CA GLU A 115 26.95 -6.01 20.77
C GLU A 115 25.84 -7.05 20.49
N GLY A 116 25.60 -7.35 19.21
CA GLY A 116 24.56 -8.28 18.77
C GLY A 116 23.12 -7.75 18.81
N ASN A 117 22.90 -6.45 19.10
CA ASN A 117 21.54 -5.90 19.11
C ASN A 117 21.04 -5.62 17.69
N THR A 118 20.09 -6.43 17.26
CA THR A 118 19.46 -6.37 15.94
C THR A 118 18.63 -5.10 15.71
N ALA A 119 18.07 -4.49 16.75
CA ALA A 119 17.30 -3.25 16.62
C ALA A 119 18.19 -2.08 16.19
N ALA A 120 19.43 -2.01 16.71
CA ALA A 120 20.39 -0.99 16.31
C ALA A 120 20.78 -1.15 14.82
N GLN A 121 20.95 -2.39 14.36
CA GLN A 121 21.26 -2.70 12.96
C GLN A 121 20.08 -2.36 12.02
N LEU A 122 18.83 -2.64 12.41
CA LEU A 122 17.64 -2.22 11.65
C LEU A 122 17.56 -0.70 11.50
N LEU A 123 17.79 0.05 12.59
CA LEU A 123 17.73 1.51 12.56
C LEU A 123 18.85 2.10 11.70
N GLU A 124 20.05 1.52 11.73
CA GLU A 124 21.14 1.91 10.84
C GLU A 124 20.74 1.71 9.36
N ALA A 125 20.15 0.55 9.04
CA ALA A 125 19.69 0.24 7.69
C ALA A 125 18.55 1.17 7.22
N GLN A 126 17.59 1.49 8.10
CA GLN A 126 16.51 2.45 7.84
C GLN A 126 17.04 3.87 7.62
N ALA A 127 18.04 4.29 8.40
CA ALA A 127 18.69 5.59 8.20
C ALA A 127 19.41 5.64 6.85
N ASN A 128 20.12 4.58 6.48
CA ASN A 128 20.75 4.46 5.16
C ASN A 128 19.71 4.50 4.02
N MET A 129 18.54 3.89 4.19
CA MET A 129 17.41 3.97 3.25
C MET A 129 16.91 5.41 3.06
N GLN A 130 16.78 6.18 4.14
CA GLN A 130 16.36 7.58 4.08
C GLN A 130 17.44 8.50 3.48
N LEU A 131 18.72 8.18 3.68
CA LEU A 131 19.85 8.89 3.06
C LEU A 131 20.04 8.58 1.57
N GLY A 132 19.33 7.60 1.01
CA GLY A 132 19.54 7.15 -0.37
C GLY A 132 20.75 6.21 -0.55
N GLU A 133 21.36 5.75 0.54
CA GLU A 133 22.48 4.79 0.55
C GLU A 133 21.99 3.34 0.35
N LEU A 134 21.26 3.12 -0.75
CA LEU A 134 20.49 1.90 -1.00
C LEU A 134 21.38 0.64 -1.10
N LYS A 135 22.65 0.78 -1.51
CA LYS A 135 23.59 -0.35 -1.57
C LYS A 135 23.97 -0.85 -0.17
N GLN A 136 24.29 0.08 0.73
CA GLN A 136 24.68 -0.24 2.10
C GLN A 136 23.49 -0.80 2.89
N ALA A 137 22.32 -0.16 2.77
CA ALA A 137 21.09 -0.65 3.39
C ALA A 137 20.77 -2.09 2.96
N ARG A 138 20.92 -2.41 1.67
CA ARG A 138 20.68 -3.76 1.14
C ARG A 138 21.62 -4.80 1.74
N LEU A 139 22.91 -4.50 1.87
CA LEU A 139 23.86 -5.42 2.48
C LEU A 139 23.50 -5.71 3.93
N GLN A 140 23.17 -4.66 4.69
CA GLN A 140 22.73 -4.78 6.08
C GLN A 140 21.45 -5.62 6.19
N TYR A 141 20.42 -5.36 5.38
CA TYR A 141 19.21 -6.19 5.40
C TYR A 141 19.49 -7.64 4.99
N ARG A 142 20.40 -7.91 4.06
CA ARG A 142 20.76 -9.29 3.68
C ARG A 142 21.37 -10.07 4.83
N GLU A 143 22.29 -9.47 5.58
CA GLU A 143 22.88 -10.07 6.79
C GLU A 143 21.77 -10.39 7.82
N MET A 144 20.78 -9.52 7.95
CA MET A 144 19.67 -9.68 8.88
C MET A 144 18.60 -10.71 8.44
N ILE A 145 18.66 -11.22 7.21
CA ILE A 145 17.76 -12.30 6.77
C ILE A 145 18.17 -13.65 7.40
N GLU A 146 19.44 -13.81 7.80
CA GLU A 146 19.95 -15.07 8.32
C GLU A 146 19.37 -15.43 9.70
N ASP A 147 19.04 -14.43 10.53
CA ASP A 147 18.36 -14.64 11.81
C ASP A 147 16.82 -14.59 11.63
N PRO A 148 16.08 -15.66 11.98
CA PRO A 148 14.61 -15.69 11.93
C PRO A 148 13.92 -14.53 12.65
N LYS A 149 14.52 -13.99 13.73
CA LYS A 149 13.94 -12.88 14.51
C LYS A 149 13.95 -11.55 13.75
N THR A 150 14.89 -11.36 12.84
CA THR A 150 15.04 -10.13 12.05
C THR A 150 14.61 -10.27 10.61
N ALA A 151 14.49 -11.50 10.11
CA ALA A 151 14.19 -11.77 8.71
C ALA A 151 12.94 -11.02 8.21
N ILE A 152 11.85 -11.00 8.98
CA ILE A 152 10.60 -10.31 8.56
C ILE A 152 10.81 -8.79 8.41
N ALA A 153 11.52 -8.16 9.35
CA ALA A 153 11.80 -6.73 9.31
C ALA A 153 12.82 -6.36 8.22
N ALA A 154 13.77 -7.25 7.95
CA ALA A 154 14.71 -7.08 6.85
C ALA A 154 14.03 -7.21 5.48
N LEU A 155 13.12 -8.18 5.33
CA LEU A 155 12.34 -8.39 4.11
C LEU A 155 11.40 -7.21 3.83
N SER A 156 10.79 -6.60 4.84
CA SER A 156 9.96 -5.41 4.65
C SER A 156 10.79 -4.19 4.19
N GLY A 157 12.01 -4.03 4.72
CA GLY A 157 12.95 -3.01 4.27
C GLY A 157 13.39 -3.21 2.82
N LEU A 158 13.71 -4.45 2.43
CA LEU A 158 14.08 -4.81 1.05
C LEU A 158 12.90 -4.68 0.07
N TYR A 159 11.69 -5.02 0.51
CA TYR A 159 10.46 -4.80 -0.25
C TYR A 159 10.26 -3.31 -0.55
N GLU A 160 10.32 -2.45 0.46
CA GLU A 160 10.19 -0.99 0.29
C GLU A 160 11.31 -0.43 -0.60
N GLN A 161 12.53 -0.93 -0.45
CA GLN A 161 13.64 -0.58 -1.32
C GLN A 161 13.38 -0.98 -2.79
N ALA A 162 12.87 -2.19 -3.03
CA ALA A 162 12.56 -2.67 -4.36
C ALA A 162 11.44 -1.83 -5.01
N ARG A 163 10.41 -1.46 -4.24
CA ARG A 163 9.33 -0.57 -4.68
C ARG A 163 9.82 0.82 -5.05
N ARG A 164 10.68 1.43 -4.23
CA ARG A 164 11.30 2.74 -4.55
C ARG A 164 12.15 2.70 -5.82
N GLN A 165 12.67 1.53 -6.18
CA GLN A 165 13.45 1.31 -7.39
C GLN A 165 12.59 0.86 -8.59
N ASN A 166 11.26 0.82 -8.46
CA ASN A 166 10.32 0.27 -9.45
C ASN A 166 10.66 -1.17 -9.89
N ARG A 167 11.23 -1.97 -8.98
CA ARG A 167 11.55 -3.38 -9.20
C ARG A 167 10.46 -4.27 -8.60
N GLU A 168 9.30 -4.29 -9.27
CA GLU A 168 8.11 -4.99 -8.76
C GLU A 168 8.35 -6.50 -8.57
N ASP A 169 9.01 -7.18 -9.52
CA ASP A 169 9.28 -8.62 -9.41
C ASP A 169 10.08 -8.97 -8.15
N ALA A 170 11.11 -8.16 -7.86
CA ALA A 170 11.92 -8.34 -6.66
C ALA A 170 11.12 -8.02 -5.39
N ALA A 171 10.26 -6.99 -5.43
CA ALA A 171 9.40 -6.65 -4.30
C ALA A 171 8.47 -7.82 -3.94
N VAL A 172 7.83 -8.42 -4.95
CA VAL A 172 6.91 -9.55 -4.75
C VAL A 172 7.64 -10.78 -4.20
N GLN A 173 8.84 -11.08 -4.69
CA GLN A 173 9.65 -12.17 -4.14
C GLN A 173 9.96 -11.96 -2.65
N PHE A 174 10.28 -10.73 -2.23
CA PHE A 174 10.47 -10.44 -0.80
C PHE A 174 9.18 -10.56 0.01
N ALA A 175 8.04 -10.15 -0.55
CA ALA A 175 6.74 -10.33 0.08
C ALA A 175 6.35 -11.80 0.22
N GLN A 176 6.55 -12.62 -0.82
CA GLN A 176 6.33 -14.07 -0.80
C GLN A 176 7.20 -14.76 0.26
N LYS A 177 8.48 -14.41 0.32
CA LYS A 177 9.39 -14.92 1.35
C LYS A 177 8.98 -14.48 2.77
N ALA A 178 8.44 -13.28 2.93
CA ALA A 178 7.92 -12.84 4.22
C ALA A 178 6.63 -13.59 4.61
N ALA A 179 5.73 -13.82 3.65
CA ALA A 179 4.52 -14.61 3.83
C ALA A 179 4.81 -16.09 4.15
N SER A 180 5.87 -16.68 3.58
CA SER A 180 6.28 -18.06 3.91
C SER A 180 6.80 -18.19 5.35
N LEU A 181 7.44 -17.14 5.89
CA LEU A 181 7.89 -17.10 7.28
C LEU A 181 6.74 -16.83 8.25
N SER A 182 5.80 -15.95 7.87
CA SER A 182 4.64 -15.62 8.68
C SER A 182 3.40 -15.42 7.80
N PRO A 183 2.55 -16.45 7.64
CA PRO A 183 1.37 -16.38 6.78
C PRO A 183 0.34 -15.34 7.20
N LYS A 184 0.32 -14.95 8.49
CA LYS A 184 -0.61 -13.93 9.03
C LYS A 184 -0.09 -12.50 8.85
N LEU A 185 0.94 -12.27 8.04
CA LEU A 185 1.56 -10.97 7.88
C LEU A 185 0.81 -10.11 6.85
N ALA A 186 -0.03 -9.19 7.35
CA ALA A 186 -0.95 -8.40 6.54
C ALA A 186 -0.29 -7.68 5.35
N TRP A 187 0.84 -6.99 5.57
CA TRP A 187 1.49 -6.23 4.49
C TRP A 187 2.02 -7.12 3.37
N ALA A 188 2.53 -8.31 3.71
CA ALA A 188 3.07 -9.25 2.74
C ALA A 188 1.95 -9.86 1.89
N GLN A 189 0.85 -10.30 2.53
CA GLN A 189 -0.30 -10.83 1.82
C GLN A 189 -0.95 -9.76 0.91
N LYS A 190 -1.06 -8.52 1.39
CA LYS A 190 -1.55 -7.37 0.59
C LYS A 190 -0.64 -7.05 -0.60
N ALA A 191 0.67 -7.18 -0.44
CA ALA A 191 1.62 -6.93 -1.53
C ALA A 191 1.50 -7.99 -2.65
N ILE A 192 1.39 -9.27 -2.28
CA ILE A 192 1.17 -10.37 -3.23
C ILE A 192 -0.16 -10.18 -3.95
N PHE A 193 -1.24 -9.91 -3.20
CA PHE A 193 -2.56 -9.61 -3.74
C PHE A 193 -2.54 -8.45 -4.74
N ALA A 194 -1.90 -7.33 -4.38
CA ALA A 194 -1.83 -6.16 -5.25
C ALA A 194 -1.08 -6.43 -6.55
N HIS A 195 -0.07 -7.32 -6.51
CA HIS A 195 0.65 -7.74 -7.71
C HIS A 195 -0.21 -8.62 -8.62
N MET A 196 -0.88 -9.64 -8.09
CA MET A 196 -1.80 -10.50 -8.84
C MET A 196 -2.91 -9.68 -9.49
N ALA A 197 -3.54 -8.79 -8.72
CA ALA A 197 -4.57 -7.88 -9.23
C ALA A 197 -4.05 -7.00 -10.38
N LYS A 198 -2.80 -6.52 -10.29
CA LYS A 198 -2.16 -5.71 -11.35
C LYS A 198 -1.83 -6.53 -12.60
N GLN A 199 -1.54 -7.83 -12.47
CA GLN A 199 -1.26 -8.73 -13.59
C GLN A 199 -2.53 -9.17 -14.33
N GLY A 200 -3.71 -8.99 -13.72
CA GLY A 200 -4.97 -9.48 -14.24
C GLY A 200 -5.31 -10.90 -13.78
N ASP A 201 -4.50 -11.49 -12.88
CA ASP A 201 -4.73 -12.83 -12.34
C ASP A 201 -5.81 -12.77 -11.24
N TYR A 202 -7.04 -12.41 -11.61
CA TYR A 202 -8.12 -12.11 -10.66
C TYR A 202 -8.61 -13.35 -9.90
N GLU A 203 -8.53 -14.55 -10.47
CA GLU A 203 -8.89 -15.80 -9.78
C GLU A 203 -7.93 -16.08 -8.62
N ASP A 204 -6.62 -15.99 -8.88
CA ASP A 204 -5.58 -16.17 -7.87
C ASP A 204 -5.62 -15.04 -6.83
N ALA A 205 -5.88 -13.80 -7.27
CA ALA A 205 -6.07 -12.67 -6.37
C ALA A 205 -7.27 -12.88 -5.42
N LEU A 206 -8.33 -13.54 -5.88
CA LEU A 206 -9.51 -13.85 -5.06
C LEU A 206 -9.17 -14.89 -3.99
N ALA A 207 -8.45 -15.96 -4.35
CA ALA A 207 -7.97 -16.95 -3.39
C ALA A 207 -7.00 -16.32 -2.36
N GLN A 208 -6.17 -15.39 -2.81
CA GLN A 208 -5.21 -14.66 -1.99
C GLN A 208 -5.90 -13.67 -1.03
N LEU A 209 -7.06 -13.11 -1.39
CA LEU A 209 -7.83 -12.19 -0.54
C LEU A 209 -8.26 -12.84 0.78
N ASP A 210 -8.56 -14.14 0.77
CA ASP A 210 -8.96 -14.90 1.97
C ASP A 210 -7.80 -15.11 2.95
N GLN A 211 -6.55 -15.04 2.47
CA GLN A 211 -5.35 -15.15 3.30
C GLN A 211 -4.99 -13.84 4.00
N ILE A 212 -5.54 -12.70 3.54
CA ILE A 212 -5.28 -11.40 4.16
C ILE A 212 -6.04 -11.33 5.48
N PRO A 213 -5.35 -11.09 6.62
CA PRO A 213 -6.02 -10.84 7.88
C PRO A 213 -6.70 -9.46 7.82
N PHE A 214 -8.03 -9.46 7.91
CA PHE A 214 -8.83 -8.23 8.05
C PHE A 214 -9.34 -8.08 9.48
N ASP A 215 -9.15 -6.87 10.02
CA ASP A 215 -9.78 -6.46 11.26
C ASP A 215 -11.30 -6.31 11.09
N ARG A 216 -12.05 -6.31 12.19
CA ARG A 216 -13.53 -6.17 12.16
C ARG A 216 -13.98 -4.91 11.41
N SER A 217 -13.26 -3.80 11.55
CA SER A 217 -13.54 -2.53 10.86
C SER A 217 -13.28 -2.58 9.36
N ALA A 218 -12.42 -3.49 8.88
CA ALA A 218 -12.03 -3.62 7.47
C ALA A 218 -12.82 -4.72 6.74
N ARG A 219 -13.86 -5.29 7.35
CA ARG A 219 -14.69 -6.34 6.73
C ARG A 219 -15.47 -5.85 5.53
N ASP A 220 -15.92 -4.60 5.54
CA ASP A 220 -16.64 -4.05 4.39
C ASP A 220 -15.69 -3.72 3.23
N GLU A 221 -14.45 -3.31 3.53
CA GLU A 221 -13.38 -3.21 2.54
C GLU A 221 -13.08 -4.57 1.91
N GLN A 222 -12.98 -5.64 2.71
CA GLN A 222 -12.81 -7.00 2.19
C GLN A 222 -13.95 -7.39 1.24
N LYS A 223 -15.21 -7.20 1.64
CA LYS A 223 -16.37 -7.49 0.78
C LYS A 223 -16.36 -6.67 -0.51
N ARG A 224 -15.89 -5.42 -0.44
CA ARG A 224 -15.79 -4.53 -1.60
C ARG A 224 -14.73 -5.04 -2.58
N LEU A 225 -13.52 -5.36 -2.10
CA LEU A 225 -12.46 -5.94 -2.94
C LEU A 225 -12.90 -7.26 -3.57
N ASP A 226 -13.57 -8.11 -2.78
CA ASP A 226 -14.14 -9.39 -3.20
C ASP A 226 -15.20 -9.22 -4.31
N ALA A 227 -16.05 -8.20 -4.21
CA ALA A 227 -17.01 -7.86 -5.27
C ALA A 227 -16.32 -7.34 -6.54
N VAL A 228 -15.30 -6.49 -6.39
CA VAL A 228 -14.55 -5.91 -7.51
C VAL A 228 -13.80 -6.99 -8.29
N LEU A 229 -13.12 -7.92 -7.63
CA LEU A 229 -12.45 -9.04 -8.30
C LEU A 229 -13.42 -9.94 -9.06
N ARG A 230 -14.54 -10.32 -8.45
CA ARG A 230 -15.55 -11.11 -9.16
C ARG A 230 -16.15 -10.37 -10.35
N THR A 231 -16.27 -9.04 -10.25
CA THR A 231 -16.76 -8.23 -11.37
C THR A 231 -15.72 -8.16 -12.50
N ALA A 232 -14.43 -8.10 -12.15
CA ALA A 232 -13.34 -8.19 -13.12
C ALA A 232 -13.38 -9.53 -13.87
N LEU A 233 -13.50 -10.65 -13.13
CA LEU A 233 -13.65 -11.99 -13.70
C LEU A 233 -14.90 -12.11 -14.58
N ALA A 234 -16.02 -11.55 -14.13
CA ALA A 234 -17.25 -11.55 -14.91
C ALA A 234 -17.11 -10.77 -16.23
N LYS A 235 -16.32 -9.69 -16.24
CA LYS A 235 -16.01 -8.90 -17.45
C LYS A 235 -15.14 -9.70 -18.41
N GLU A 236 -14.09 -10.37 -17.93
CA GLU A 236 -13.19 -11.17 -18.79
C GLU A 236 -13.89 -12.39 -19.41
N LEU A 237 -14.81 -13.00 -18.66
CA LEU A 237 -15.54 -14.19 -19.10
C LEU A 237 -16.84 -13.88 -19.85
N GLU A 238 -17.22 -12.60 -20.00
CA GLU A 238 -18.52 -12.19 -20.55
C GLU A 238 -18.74 -12.75 -21.96
N GLU A 239 -17.70 -12.72 -22.80
CA GLU A 239 -17.77 -13.16 -24.20
C GLU A 239 -17.47 -14.66 -24.38
N THR A 240 -16.61 -15.23 -23.53
CA THR A 240 -16.08 -16.60 -23.69
C THR A 240 -16.91 -17.64 -22.93
N GLU A 241 -17.27 -17.35 -21.68
CA GLU A 241 -17.94 -18.27 -20.75
C GLU A 241 -19.11 -17.57 -20.01
N PRO A 242 -20.20 -17.22 -20.71
CA PRO A 242 -21.28 -16.39 -20.16
C PRO A 242 -21.97 -16.99 -18.93
N GLN A 243 -22.00 -18.32 -18.82
CA GLN A 243 -22.55 -19.03 -17.65
C GLN A 243 -21.71 -18.84 -16.38
N ARG A 244 -20.37 -18.79 -16.49
CA ARG A 244 -19.49 -18.48 -15.36
C ARG A 244 -19.46 -16.98 -15.07
N ALA A 245 -19.51 -16.16 -16.11
CA ALA A 245 -19.58 -14.70 -15.96
C ALA A 245 -20.80 -14.28 -15.12
N ILE A 246 -21.98 -14.84 -15.41
CA ILE A 246 -23.20 -14.51 -14.66
C ILE A 246 -23.15 -15.01 -13.20
N THR A 247 -22.46 -16.13 -12.91
CA THR A 247 -22.27 -16.57 -11.52
C THR A 247 -21.40 -15.59 -10.75
N PHE A 248 -20.27 -15.17 -11.31
CA PHE A 248 -19.39 -14.19 -10.66
C PHE A 248 -20.05 -12.82 -10.48
N ALA A 249 -20.76 -12.32 -11.49
CA ALA A 249 -21.49 -11.06 -11.38
C ALA A 249 -22.57 -11.10 -10.28
N ASN A 250 -23.32 -12.20 -10.17
CA ASN A 250 -24.31 -12.37 -9.11
C ASN A 250 -23.68 -12.50 -7.72
N GLU A 251 -22.54 -13.19 -7.60
CA GLU A 251 -21.80 -13.25 -6.34
C GLU A 251 -21.26 -11.88 -5.93
N ALA A 252 -20.76 -11.08 -6.88
CA ALA A 252 -20.38 -9.69 -6.61
C ALA A 252 -21.58 -8.88 -6.08
N LEU A 253 -22.76 -9.01 -6.70
CA LEU A 253 -23.98 -8.33 -6.25
C LEU A 253 -24.51 -8.83 -4.90
N LYS A 254 -24.24 -10.08 -4.50
CA LYS A 254 -24.54 -10.54 -3.13
C LYS A 254 -23.69 -9.82 -2.09
N LYS A 255 -22.44 -9.47 -2.44
CA LYS A 255 -21.50 -8.76 -1.56
C LYS A 255 -21.76 -7.25 -1.56
N GLN A 256 -22.04 -6.68 -2.72
CA GLN A 256 -22.28 -5.27 -2.97
C GLN A 256 -23.48 -5.09 -3.91
N PRO A 257 -24.73 -5.05 -3.39
CA PRO A 257 -25.95 -5.05 -4.21
C PRO A 257 -26.11 -3.85 -5.16
N GLU A 258 -25.44 -2.75 -4.84
CA GLU A 258 -25.53 -1.47 -5.58
C GLU A 258 -24.33 -1.24 -6.48
N PHE A 259 -23.47 -2.26 -6.66
CA PHE A 259 -22.28 -2.13 -7.48
C PHE A 259 -22.64 -2.11 -8.96
N VAL A 260 -22.71 -0.90 -9.52
CA VAL A 260 -23.13 -0.62 -10.90
C VAL A 260 -22.42 -1.48 -11.95
N PRO A 261 -21.07 -1.64 -11.94
CA PRO A 261 -20.38 -2.43 -12.97
C PRO A 261 -20.83 -3.90 -12.98
N ALA A 262 -20.99 -4.53 -11.82
CA ALA A 262 -21.51 -5.90 -11.71
C ALA A 262 -22.95 -6.01 -12.21
N ALA A 263 -23.78 -5.01 -11.90
CA ALA A 263 -25.18 -4.99 -12.35
C ALA A 263 -25.30 -4.85 -13.87
N LEU A 264 -24.43 -4.05 -14.50
CA LEU A 264 -24.40 -3.89 -15.96
C LEU A 264 -24.02 -5.19 -16.66
N ILE A 265 -22.96 -5.86 -16.22
CA ILE A 265 -22.52 -7.16 -16.78
C ILE A 265 -23.63 -8.20 -16.61
N ALA A 266 -24.18 -8.35 -15.39
CA ALA A 266 -25.25 -9.29 -15.13
C ALA A 266 -26.50 -9.01 -15.99
N ALA A 267 -26.89 -7.74 -16.13
CA ALA A 267 -28.03 -7.36 -16.95
C ALA A 267 -27.82 -7.65 -18.44
N ARG A 268 -26.62 -7.38 -19.00
CA ARG A 268 -26.29 -7.74 -20.40
C ARG A 268 -26.39 -9.24 -20.64
N LEU A 269 -25.85 -10.04 -19.72
CA LEU A 269 -25.94 -11.51 -19.78
C LEU A 269 -27.39 -12.01 -19.65
N TYR A 270 -28.22 -11.38 -18.80
CA TYR A 270 -29.65 -11.70 -18.72
C TYR A 270 -30.41 -11.31 -20.01
N ILE A 271 -30.07 -10.19 -20.63
CA ILE A 271 -30.66 -9.76 -21.90
C ILE A 271 -30.28 -10.74 -23.02
N SER A 272 -29.01 -11.11 -23.14
CA SER A 272 -28.53 -12.02 -24.18
C SER A 272 -29.10 -13.45 -24.05
N SER A 273 -29.39 -13.89 -22.82
CA SER A 273 -30.07 -15.16 -22.52
C SER A 273 -31.61 -15.09 -22.61
N GLY A 274 -32.18 -13.93 -22.98
CA GLY A 274 -33.63 -13.75 -23.14
C GLY A 274 -34.39 -13.48 -21.83
N GLU A 275 -33.71 -13.41 -20.69
CA GLU A 275 -34.28 -13.14 -19.37
C GLU A 275 -34.53 -11.63 -19.10
N VAL A 276 -35.13 -10.93 -20.07
CA VAL A 276 -35.33 -9.47 -20.05
C VAL A 276 -36.05 -8.97 -18.79
N ARG A 277 -36.99 -9.76 -18.26
CA ARG A 277 -37.71 -9.42 -17.01
C ARG A 277 -36.77 -9.36 -15.81
N LYS A 278 -35.83 -10.30 -15.70
CA LYS A 278 -34.84 -10.31 -14.59
C LYS A 278 -33.87 -9.15 -14.74
N ALA A 279 -33.36 -8.92 -15.95
CA ALA A 279 -32.48 -7.78 -16.26
C ALA A 279 -33.16 -6.45 -15.89
N SER A 280 -34.39 -6.24 -16.36
CA SER A 280 -35.18 -5.04 -16.09
C SER A 280 -35.41 -4.81 -14.59
N GLY A 281 -35.68 -5.87 -13.83
CA GLY A 281 -35.86 -5.81 -12.39
C GLY A 281 -34.56 -5.44 -11.64
N LEU A 282 -33.43 -6.02 -12.06
CA LEU A 282 -32.11 -5.70 -11.51
C LEU A 282 -31.74 -4.23 -11.77
N LEU A 283 -31.84 -3.78 -13.03
CA LEU A 283 -31.50 -2.40 -13.42
C LEU A 283 -32.37 -1.38 -12.68
N ARG A 284 -33.67 -1.63 -12.56
CA ARG A 284 -34.57 -0.74 -11.79
C ARG A 284 -34.17 -0.65 -10.31
N ARG A 285 -33.73 -1.76 -9.71
CA ARG A 285 -33.26 -1.76 -8.31
C ARG A 285 -32.04 -0.87 -8.14
N VAL A 286 -31.03 -1.01 -9.01
CA VAL A 286 -29.78 -0.24 -8.93
C VAL A 286 -29.99 1.23 -9.28
N TRP A 287 -30.93 1.53 -10.18
CA TRP A 287 -31.34 2.88 -10.52
C TRP A 287 -31.90 3.66 -9.32
N ARG A 288 -32.70 3.00 -8.46
CA ARG A 288 -33.27 3.64 -7.26
C ARG A 288 -32.21 4.19 -6.31
N THR A 289 -31.05 3.56 -6.21
CA THR A 289 -29.98 4.07 -5.35
C THR A 289 -29.10 5.11 -6.06
N SER A 290 -28.67 4.83 -7.30
CA SER A 290 -27.57 5.58 -7.92
C SER A 290 -27.96 6.52 -9.06
N ALA A 291 -29.12 6.32 -9.69
CA ALA A 291 -29.53 6.98 -10.94
C ALA A 291 -28.42 7.01 -12.02
N HIS A 292 -27.60 5.96 -12.08
CA HIS A 292 -26.42 5.92 -12.95
C HIS A 292 -26.79 5.84 -14.44
N PRO A 293 -26.21 6.67 -15.34
CA PRO A 293 -26.65 6.79 -16.73
C PRO A 293 -26.61 5.48 -17.51
N HIS A 294 -25.52 4.70 -17.40
CA HIS A 294 -25.41 3.41 -18.09
C HIS A 294 -26.49 2.39 -17.68
N ILE A 295 -27.01 2.48 -16.44
CA ILE A 295 -28.12 1.61 -15.99
C ILE A 295 -29.41 1.99 -16.71
N GLY A 296 -29.66 3.30 -16.83
CA GLY A 296 -30.80 3.85 -17.57
C GLY A 296 -30.76 3.50 -19.06
N GLU A 297 -29.60 3.69 -19.67
CA GLU A 297 -29.37 3.37 -21.08
C GLU A 297 -29.57 1.88 -21.37
N LEU A 298 -28.97 0.99 -20.58
CA LEU A 298 -29.15 -0.44 -20.73
C LEU A 298 -30.60 -0.87 -20.50
N TYR A 299 -31.33 -0.21 -19.59
CA TYR A 299 -32.73 -0.53 -19.31
C TYR A 299 -33.66 -0.22 -20.49
N ILE A 300 -33.52 0.95 -21.12
CA ILE A 300 -34.37 1.30 -22.26
C ILE A 300 -34.08 0.41 -23.47
N HIS A 301 -32.83 -0.07 -23.60
CA HIS A 301 -32.35 -0.96 -24.66
C HIS A 301 -32.49 -2.46 -24.33
N ALA A 302 -32.99 -2.82 -23.15
CA ALA A 302 -33.02 -4.21 -22.69
C ALA A 302 -33.86 -5.16 -23.57
N GLN A 303 -34.86 -4.63 -24.28
CA GLN A 303 -35.63 -5.40 -25.26
C GLN A 303 -35.05 -5.19 -26.65
N THR A 304 -34.47 -6.24 -27.21
CA THR A 304 -34.00 -6.27 -28.59
C THR A 304 -35.16 -6.04 -29.56
N GLY A 305 -34.96 -5.18 -30.57
CA GLY A 305 -35.98 -4.86 -31.57
C GLY A 305 -37.06 -3.85 -31.14
N ALA A 306 -36.99 -3.28 -29.94
CA ALA A 306 -37.96 -2.27 -29.49
C ALA A 306 -37.89 -0.98 -30.32
N SER A 307 -39.06 -0.43 -30.69
CA SER A 307 -39.15 0.85 -31.41
C SER A 307 -38.68 2.03 -30.55
N ALA A 308 -38.37 3.17 -31.17
CA ALA A 308 -37.97 4.37 -30.43
C ALA A 308 -39.08 4.85 -29.46
N VAL A 309 -40.35 4.76 -29.87
CA VAL A 309 -41.51 5.10 -29.03
C VAL A 309 -41.62 4.17 -27.82
N GLU A 310 -41.35 2.87 -27.99
CA GLU A 310 -41.31 1.92 -26.87
C GLU A 310 -40.17 2.22 -25.89
N ARG A 311 -38.99 2.59 -26.41
CA ARG A 311 -37.85 3.02 -25.59
C ARG A 311 -38.18 4.28 -24.79
N LEU A 312 -38.83 5.26 -25.41
CA LEU A 312 -39.34 6.45 -24.70
C LEU A 312 -40.34 6.08 -23.61
N LYS A 313 -41.29 5.17 -23.89
CA LYS A 313 -42.24 4.69 -22.87
C LYS A 313 -41.52 4.07 -21.69
N ARG A 314 -40.49 3.24 -21.91
CA ARG A 314 -39.65 2.67 -20.84
C ARG A 314 -38.89 3.76 -20.07
N ALA A 315 -38.28 4.72 -20.76
CA ALA A 315 -37.59 5.85 -20.14
C ALA A 315 -38.54 6.62 -19.20
N LYS A 316 -39.75 6.96 -19.67
CA LYS A 316 -40.80 7.61 -18.85
C LYS A 316 -41.11 6.80 -17.60
N THR A 317 -41.19 5.47 -17.67
CA THR A 317 -41.45 4.64 -16.48
C THR A 317 -40.28 4.60 -15.49
N MET A 318 -39.05 4.78 -15.95
CA MET A 318 -37.84 4.71 -15.11
C MET A 318 -37.57 6.02 -14.37
N VAL A 319 -37.81 7.14 -15.04
CA VAL A 319 -37.54 8.49 -14.52
C VAL A 319 -38.48 8.89 -13.38
N VAL A 320 -39.64 8.24 -13.25
CA VAL A 320 -40.58 8.48 -12.12
C VAL A 320 -39.92 8.30 -10.74
N GLU A 321 -38.91 7.43 -10.63
CA GLU A 321 -38.21 7.20 -9.35
C GLU A 321 -37.31 8.40 -8.96
N HIS A 322 -36.80 9.16 -9.94
CA HIS A 322 -35.86 10.28 -9.75
C HIS A 322 -36.16 11.44 -10.72
N PRO A 323 -37.32 12.11 -10.60
CA PRO A 323 -37.78 13.08 -11.62
C PRO A 323 -36.89 14.31 -11.74
N ASP A 324 -36.29 14.77 -10.64
CA ASP A 324 -35.48 15.99 -10.59
C ASP A 324 -33.97 15.74 -10.79
N HIS A 325 -33.57 14.50 -11.13
CA HIS A 325 -32.17 14.15 -11.32
C HIS A 325 -31.69 14.43 -12.75
N LEU A 326 -30.49 14.98 -12.90
CA LEU A 326 -29.92 15.33 -14.21
C LEU A 326 -29.88 14.12 -15.16
N GLU A 327 -29.40 12.97 -14.68
CA GLU A 327 -29.29 11.76 -15.50
C GLU A 327 -30.65 11.23 -15.95
N SER A 328 -31.71 11.45 -15.15
CA SER A 328 -33.08 11.12 -15.54
C SER A 328 -33.56 12.01 -16.69
N ALA A 329 -33.29 13.32 -16.61
CA ALA A 329 -33.61 14.27 -17.66
C ALA A 329 -32.86 13.96 -18.95
N ILE A 330 -31.56 13.64 -18.85
CA ILE A 330 -30.73 13.23 -20.00
C ILE A 330 -31.28 11.95 -20.63
N LEU A 331 -31.60 10.93 -19.84
CA LEU A 331 -32.17 9.66 -20.32
C LEU A 331 -33.51 9.88 -21.05
N LEU A 332 -34.41 10.65 -20.45
CA LEU A 332 -35.71 10.97 -21.04
C LEU A 332 -35.56 11.77 -22.34
N ALA A 333 -34.72 12.79 -22.35
CA ALA A 333 -34.49 13.62 -23.52
C ALA A 333 -33.87 12.84 -24.67
N SER A 334 -32.88 11.99 -24.38
CA SER A 334 -32.22 11.16 -25.40
C SER A 334 -33.22 10.17 -26.02
N ALA A 335 -34.08 9.56 -25.21
CA ALA A 335 -35.13 8.67 -25.69
C ALA A 335 -36.23 9.41 -26.47
N ALA A 336 -36.56 10.65 -26.08
CA ALA A 336 -37.55 11.49 -26.76
C ALA A 336 -37.04 11.99 -28.13
N ILE A 337 -35.79 12.43 -28.20
CA ILE A 337 -35.11 12.78 -29.47
C ILE A 337 -35.12 11.61 -30.43
N ALA A 338 -34.76 10.40 -29.96
CA ALA A 338 -34.78 9.20 -30.79
C ALA A 338 -36.18 8.83 -31.31
N ALA A 339 -37.24 9.24 -30.60
CA ALA A 339 -38.63 9.05 -31.00
C ALA A 339 -39.21 10.23 -31.78
N HIS A 340 -38.42 11.27 -32.08
CA HIS A 340 -38.85 12.54 -32.68
C HIS A 340 -39.90 13.31 -31.86
N GLU A 341 -39.96 13.06 -30.54
CA GLU A 341 -40.82 13.78 -29.59
C GLU A 341 -40.07 15.00 -29.03
N TRP A 342 -39.88 16.02 -29.86
CA TRP A 342 -39.02 17.16 -29.56
C TRP A 342 -39.51 18.01 -28.38
N SER A 343 -40.82 18.16 -28.22
CA SER A 343 -41.42 18.91 -27.11
C SER A 343 -41.10 18.26 -25.76
N ASP A 344 -41.18 16.94 -25.68
CA ASP A 344 -40.88 16.17 -24.48
C ASP A 344 -39.39 16.26 -24.13
N ALA A 345 -38.52 16.18 -25.15
CA ALA A 345 -37.08 16.33 -24.96
C ALA A 345 -36.70 17.71 -24.42
N ARG A 346 -37.26 18.78 -25.00
CA ARG A 346 -37.06 20.16 -24.57
C ARG A 346 -37.54 20.36 -23.13
N ALA A 347 -38.74 19.89 -22.81
CA ALA A 347 -39.34 20.02 -21.48
C ALA A 347 -38.49 19.31 -20.41
N ALA A 348 -37.95 18.13 -20.72
CA ALA A 348 -37.10 17.38 -19.79
C ALA A 348 -35.78 18.10 -19.48
N LEU A 349 -35.14 18.73 -20.48
CA LEU A 349 -33.86 19.42 -20.30
C LEU A 349 -33.98 20.82 -19.74
N GLN A 350 -35.14 21.48 -19.89
CA GLN A 350 -35.37 22.87 -19.50
C GLN A 350 -34.83 23.24 -18.10
N PRO A 351 -35.03 22.44 -17.04
CA PRO A 351 -34.53 22.77 -15.69
C PRO A 351 -33.00 22.80 -15.57
N PHE A 352 -32.28 22.22 -16.53
CA PHE A 352 -30.82 22.06 -16.52
C PHE A 352 -30.12 22.95 -17.55
N THR A 353 -30.83 23.87 -18.19
CA THR A 353 -30.30 24.69 -19.30
C THR A 353 -29.46 25.89 -18.88
N ASP A 354 -29.52 26.34 -17.62
CA ASP A 354 -28.80 27.53 -17.15
C ASP A 354 -27.44 27.17 -16.50
N GLN A 355 -27.19 27.57 -15.25
CA GLN A 355 -25.92 27.33 -14.53
C GLN A 355 -25.63 25.84 -14.23
N ARG A 356 -26.62 24.98 -14.48
CA ARG A 356 -26.55 23.53 -14.34
C ARG A 356 -26.26 22.80 -15.66
N ALA A 357 -26.15 23.53 -16.78
CA ALA A 357 -25.91 22.93 -18.07
C ALA A 357 -24.55 22.22 -18.12
N THR A 358 -24.60 20.91 -18.37
CA THR A 358 -23.43 20.11 -18.72
C THR A 358 -23.24 20.08 -20.22
N GLN A 359 -22.09 19.58 -20.67
CA GLN A 359 -21.79 19.42 -22.08
C GLN A 359 -22.85 18.56 -22.77
N LYS A 360 -23.27 17.43 -22.19
CA LYS A 360 -24.33 16.57 -22.74
C LYS A 360 -25.68 17.27 -22.85
N VAL A 361 -26.08 18.06 -21.85
CA VAL A 361 -27.33 18.85 -21.91
C VAL A 361 -27.30 19.84 -23.07
N CYS A 362 -26.20 20.57 -23.25
CA CYS A 362 -26.06 21.52 -24.35
C CYS A 362 -26.07 20.81 -25.72
N THR A 363 -25.42 19.66 -25.86
CA THR A 363 -25.43 18.87 -27.10
C THR A 363 -26.83 18.36 -27.42
N LEU A 364 -27.55 17.81 -26.44
CA LEU A 364 -28.93 17.34 -26.64
C LEU A 364 -29.89 18.50 -26.97
N MET A 365 -29.73 19.66 -26.35
CA MET A 365 -30.50 20.86 -26.72
C MET A 365 -30.21 21.30 -28.16
N ALA A 366 -28.96 21.21 -28.62
CA ALA A 366 -28.62 21.51 -30.00
C ALA A 366 -29.32 20.56 -30.99
N GLU A 367 -29.35 19.25 -30.67
CA GLU A 367 -30.07 18.25 -31.47
C GLU A 367 -31.58 18.53 -31.52
N VAL A 368 -32.18 18.94 -30.39
CA VAL A 368 -33.60 19.34 -30.33
C VAL A 368 -33.89 20.53 -31.25
N GLU A 369 -33.10 21.61 -31.18
CA GLU A 369 -33.33 22.79 -32.03
C GLU A 369 -33.16 22.49 -33.53
N GLN A 370 -32.21 21.61 -33.85
CA GLN A 370 -31.97 21.17 -35.22
C GLN A 370 -33.11 20.29 -35.75
N GLY A 371 -33.65 19.39 -34.92
CA GLY A 371 -34.70 18.46 -35.32
C GLY A 371 -36.11 19.05 -35.36
N ASP A 372 -36.42 19.95 -34.42
CA ASP A 372 -37.74 20.55 -34.25
C ASP A 372 -37.98 21.74 -35.20
N SER A 373 -37.12 22.76 -35.11
CA SER A 373 -37.27 24.01 -35.85
C SER A 373 -36.39 24.12 -37.11
N GLY A 374 -35.41 23.21 -37.28
CA GLY A 374 -34.38 23.32 -38.33
C GLY A 374 -33.44 24.52 -38.14
N ASP A 375 -33.44 25.16 -36.97
CA ASP A 375 -32.71 26.40 -36.70
C ASP A 375 -31.24 26.11 -36.38
N GLN A 376 -30.43 26.13 -37.43
CA GLN A 376 -28.98 25.93 -37.35
C GLN A 376 -28.28 27.01 -36.52
N GLY A 377 -28.86 28.21 -36.40
CA GLY A 377 -28.30 29.30 -35.60
C GLY A 377 -28.36 28.98 -34.11
N LYS A 378 -29.54 28.56 -33.63
CA LYS A 378 -29.73 28.13 -32.24
C LYS A 378 -28.95 26.87 -31.91
N ALA A 379 -28.92 25.88 -32.80
CA ALA A 379 -28.13 24.67 -32.60
C ALA A 379 -26.64 25.00 -32.41
N ARG A 380 -26.07 25.88 -33.25
CA ARG A 380 -24.68 26.35 -33.10
C ARG A 380 -24.44 27.12 -31.82
N ALA A 381 -25.40 27.94 -31.38
CA ALA A 381 -25.29 28.64 -30.10
C ALA A 381 -25.21 27.66 -28.92
N TRP A 382 -26.02 26.59 -28.93
CA TRP A 382 -25.95 25.53 -27.93
C TRP A 382 -24.63 24.74 -27.96
N LEU A 383 -24.14 24.40 -29.15
CA LEU A 383 -22.83 23.74 -29.30
C LEU A 383 -21.68 24.63 -28.82
N SER A 384 -21.73 25.94 -29.10
CA SER A 384 -20.76 26.91 -28.57
C SER A 384 -20.79 26.96 -27.05
N ARG A 385 -22.00 26.94 -26.45
CA ARG A 385 -22.15 26.83 -24.99
C ARG A 385 -21.58 25.52 -24.44
N ALA A 386 -21.75 24.39 -25.14
CA ALA A 386 -21.25 23.08 -24.72
C ALA A 386 -19.74 23.07 -24.46
N VAL A 387 -18.95 23.78 -25.28
CA VAL A 387 -17.49 23.91 -25.10
C VAL A 387 -17.14 24.54 -23.75
N THR A 388 -17.96 25.49 -23.29
CA THR A 388 -17.76 26.22 -22.03
C THR A 388 -18.58 25.67 -20.86
N ALA A 389 -19.42 24.66 -21.10
CA ALA A 389 -20.25 24.01 -20.08
C ALA A 389 -19.44 23.11 -19.13
N LYS A 390 -20.05 22.69 -18.02
CA LYS A 390 -19.43 21.74 -17.09
C LYS A 390 -19.25 20.38 -17.80
N PRO A 391 -18.09 19.71 -17.64
CA PRO A 391 -17.92 18.36 -18.16
C PRO A 391 -18.96 17.39 -17.58
N ASP A 392 -19.30 16.36 -18.34
CA ASP A 392 -20.17 15.29 -17.84
C ASP A 392 -19.41 14.36 -16.89
N ALA A 393 -20.14 13.66 -16.02
CA ALA A 393 -19.53 12.64 -15.17
C ALA A 393 -19.04 11.45 -16.02
N THR A 394 -17.91 10.88 -15.64
CA THR A 394 -17.28 9.75 -16.32
C THR A 394 -16.56 8.88 -15.28
N TRP A 395 -16.10 7.69 -15.68
CA TRP A 395 -15.26 6.87 -14.81
C TRP A 395 -13.86 7.48 -14.74
N ILE A 396 -13.37 7.77 -13.54
CA ILE A 396 -12.05 8.37 -13.34
C ILE A 396 -11.24 7.53 -12.36
N ALA A 397 -10.00 7.20 -12.74
CA ALA A 397 -8.99 6.63 -11.87
C ALA A 397 -7.65 7.37 -12.04
N ASP A 398 -7.06 7.83 -10.95
CA ASP A 398 -5.75 8.50 -10.93
C ASP A 398 -5.61 9.65 -11.95
N GLY A 399 -6.71 10.36 -12.25
CA GLY A 399 -6.76 11.45 -13.21
C GLY A 399 -6.95 11.02 -14.67
N ILE A 400 -7.15 9.74 -14.95
CA ILE A 400 -7.46 9.23 -16.28
C ILE A 400 -8.97 8.99 -16.35
N SER A 401 -9.62 9.58 -17.34
CA SER A 401 -11.02 9.33 -17.67
C SER A 401 -11.17 8.12 -18.59
N ALA A 402 -12.19 7.30 -18.35
CA ALA A 402 -12.55 6.15 -19.15
C ALA A 402 -14.07 6.10 -19.36
N ASP A 403 -14.50 5.65 -20.54
CA ASP A 403 -15.93 5.52 -20.85
C ASP A 403 -16.56 4.34 -20.09
N GLU A 404 -15.81 3.26 -19.90
CA GLU A 404 -16.23 2.08 -19.14
C GLU A 404 -15.47 1.93 -17.83
N TRP A 405 -16.08 1.19 -16.90
CA TRP A 405 -15.42 0.78 -15.67
C TRP A 405 -14.35 -0.26 -15.96
N GLU A 406 -13.17 -0.05 -15.38
CA GLU A 406 -12.07 -1.00 -15.34
C GLU A 406 -11.74 -1.37 -13.88
N PRO A 407 -11.32 -2.62 -13.61
CA PRO A 407 -11.02 -3.07 -12.26
C PRO A 407 -9.76 -2.43 -11.66
N THR A 408 -8.74 -2.18 -12.50
CA THR A 408 -7.44 -1.65 -12.10
C THR A 408 -7.09 -0.35 -12.80
N SER A 409 -6.44 0.56 -12.10
CA SER A 409 -5.92 1.80 -12.70
C SER A 409 -4.80 1.50 -13.70
N PRO A 410 -4.84 2.04 -14.92
CA PRO A 410 -3.77 1.85 -15.91
C PRO A 410 -2.44 2.50 -15.50
N LEU A 411 -2.47 3.49 -14.60
CA LEU A 411 -1.28 4.22 -14.16
C LEU A 411 -0.64 3.58 -12.92
N THR A 412 -1.45 3.23 -11.91
CA THR A 412 -0.93 2.70 -10.64
C THR A 412 -1.04 1.18 -10.52
N GLY A 413 -1.86 0.53 -11.34
CA GLY A 413 -2.20 -0.89 -11.21
C GLY A 413 -3.01 -1.21 -9.95
N LYS A 414 -3.52 -0.20 -9.24
CA LYS A 414 -4.32 -0.42 -8.02
C LYS A 414 -5.75 -0.81 -8.36
N LEU A 415 -6.26 -1.79 -7.64
CA LEU A 415 -7.64 -2.26 -7.72
C LEU A 415 -8.62 -1.24 -7.09
N ASP A 416 -9.87 -1.22 -7.58
CA ASP A 416 -11.00 -0.41 -7.07
C ASP A 416 -10.68 1.09 -6.98
N LYS A 417 -10.05 1.63 -8.03
CA LYS A 417 -9.74 3.07 -8.14
C LYS A 417 -10.70 3.86 -9.00
N PHE A 418 -11.41 3.20 -9.91
CA PHE A 418 -12.38 3.88 -10.77
C PHE A 418 -13.60 4.34 -9.99
N THR A 419 -13.88 5.63 -10.06
CA THR A 419 -15.03 6.27 -9.42
C THR A 419 -15.79 7.10 -10.44
N TRP A 420 -17.12 7.11 -10.35
CA TRP A 420 -17.97 7.91 -11.22
C TRP A 420 -18.00 9.36 -10.71
N THR A 421 -17.36 10.28 -11.42
CA THR A 421 -17.29 11.69 -10.98
C THR A 421 -17.05 12.65 -12.15
N THR A 422 -17.32 13.92 -11.93
CA THR A 422 -17.09 14.98 -12.93
C THR A 422 -15.60 15.33 -12.98
N PRO A 423 -14.95 15.27 -14.15
CA PRO A 423 -13.54 15.61 -14.26
C PRO A 423 -13.33 17.10 -13.95
N SER A 424 -12.32 17.38 -13.13
CA SER A 424 -11.86 18.75 -12.95
C SER A 424 -11.20 19.24 -14.23
N ARG A 425 -11.57 20.43 -14.72
CA ARG A 425 -11.11 21.00 -15.99
C ARG A 425 -9.58 21.09 -16.15
N SER A 426 -8.82 21.00 -15.06
CA SER A 426 -7.36 20.94 -15.08
C SER A 426 -6.79 19.66 -15.72
N VAL A 427 -7.62 18.67 -16.06
CA VAL A 427 -7.19 17.35 -16.53
C VAL A 427 -7.45 17.11 -18.02
N ALA A 428 -8.09 18.03 -18.74
CA ALA A 428 -8.26 17.90 -20.19
C ALA A 428 -6.98 18.31 -20.96
N LYS A 429 -5.90 17.54 -20.79
CA LYS A 429 -4.87 17.42 -21.84
C LYS A 429 -5.08 16.06 -22.52
N PRO A 430 -5.42 16.01 -23.81
CA PRO A 430 -5.44 14.76 -24.54
C PRO A 430 -3.99 14.27 -24.62
N THR A 431 -3.65 13.27 -23.81
CA THR A 431 -2.34 12.64 -23.87
C THR A 431 -2.50 11.38 -24.68
N GLY A 432 -1.99 11.41 -25.91
CA GLY A 432 -1.62 10.22 -26.66
C GLY A 432 -2.74 9.61 -27.50
N THR A 433 -2.80 10.06 -28.75
CA THR A 433 -3.05 9.23 -29.93
C THR A 433 -2.90 7.73 -29.68
N HIS A 434 -4.03 7.01 -29.63
CA HIS A 434 -4.06 5.64 -30.11
C HIS A 434 -3.58 5.68 -31.57
N LYS A 435 -2.36 5.20 -31.81
CA LYS A 435 -1.89 4.91 -33.16
C LYS A 435 -2.86 3.87 -33.73
N PRO A 436 -3.61 4.16 -34.81
CA PRO A 436 -4.36 3.10 -35.47
C PRO A 436 -3.36 2.04 -35.92
N ALA A 437 -3.70 0.78 -35.65
CA ALA A 437 -2.99 -0.37 -36.17
C ALA A 437 -2.69 -0.12 -37.65
N GLN A 438 -1.42 -0.25 -38.02
CA GLN A 438 -0.98 -0.15 -39.40
C GLN A 438 -1.69 -1.25 -40.19
N THR A 439 -2.78 -0.88 -40.85
CA THR A 439 -3.30 -1.66 -41.95
C THR A 439 -2.21 -1.72 -43.01
N SER A 440 -1.86 -2.96 -43.37
CA SER A 440 -0.98 -3.33 -44.47
C SER A 440 -1.05 -2.33 -45.64
N ALA A 441 0.10 -1.79 -46.02
CA ALA A 441 0.27 -1.01 -47.23
C ALA A 441 -0.05 -1.90 -48.45
N ALA A 442 -1.24 -1.71 -49.01
CA ALA A 442 -1.55 -2.09 -50.38
C ALA A 442 -1.18 -0.90 -51.29
N ALA A 443 -0.36 -1.21 -52.28
CA ALA A 443 0.36 -0.30 -53.15
C ALA A 443 -0.52 0.71 -53.92
N GLU A 444 -0.03 1.94 -54.01
CA GLU A 444 -0.46 2.91 -55.02
C GLU A 444 -0.15 2.40 -56.44
N PRO A 445 -1.02 2.63 -57.43
CA PRO A 445 -0.79 2.21 -58.80
C PRO A 445 0.26 3.12 -59.48
N LYS A 446 1.33 2.50 -59.96
CA LYS A 446 2.34 3.14 -60.83
C LYS A 446 1.68 3.66 -62.12
N LYS A 447 2.00 4.91 -62.47
CA LYS A 447 1.74 5.53 -63.79
C LYS A 447 2.21 4.61 -64.92
N ALA A 448 1.32 4.32 -65.86
CA ALA A 448 1.63 3.65 -67.11
C ALA A 448 2.37 4.62 -68.05
N THR A 449 3.58 4.24 -68.42
CA THR A 449 4.36 4.85 -69.52
C THR A 449 3.81 4.33 -70.85
N ALA A 450 3.51 5.24 -71.78
CA ALA A 450 3.07 4.90 -73.13
C ALA A 450 4.19 4.23 -73.93
N PRO A 451 3.93 3.15 -74.71
CA PRO A 451 4.92 2.56 -75.60
C PRO A 451 4.99 3.30 -76.95
N GLU A 452 6.23 3.46 -77.43
CA GLU A 452 6.64 3.97 -78.74
C GLU A 452 6.24 3.01 -79.89
N PRO A 453 5.92 3.50 -81.11
CA PRO A 453 5.28 2.68 -82.14
C PRO A 453 6.30 1.92 -83.01
N LEU A 454 5.97 0.68 -83.38
CA LEU A 454 6.68 -0.13 -84.38
C LEU A 454 5.86 -0.24 -85.69
N PRO A 455 6.53 -0.42 -86.85
CA PRO A 455 6.06 0.01 -88.17
C PRO A 455 5.03 -0.91 -88.84
N ALA A 456 4.28 -0.34 -89.78
CA ALA A 456 3.19 -0.97 -90.54
C ALA A 456 3.68 -2.03 -91.55
N PRO A 457 2.97 -3.17 -91.67
CA PRO A 457 3.11 -4.08 -92.81
C PRO A 457 2.17 -3.72 -93.99
N PRO A 458 2.49 -4.16 -95.23
CA PRO A 458 1.94 -3.63 -96.47
C PRO A 458 0.56 -4.19 -96.84
N ASN A 459 -0.13 -3.38 -97.64
CA ASN A 459 -1.46 -3.58 -98.21
C ASN A 459 -1.49 -4.71 -99.26
N PRO A 460 -2.51 -5.60 -99.26
CA PRO A 460 -2.86 -6.36 -100.45
C PRO A 460 -4.11 -5.79 -101.13
N ALA A 461 -3.96 -5.49 -102.43
CA ALA A 461 -5.02 -5.18 -103.38
C ALA A 461 -5.57 -6.47 -104.03
N GLY A 462 -6.85 -6.43 -104.44
CA GLY A 462 -7.51 -7.41 -105.33
C GLY A 462 -8.07 -8.63 -104.60
N VAL A 463 -9.32 -9.09 -104.80
CA VAL A 463 -10.28 -8.98 -105.92
C VAL A 463 -11.69 -8.83 -105.35
#